data_AF-A0A7X9DHI5-F1
#
_entry.id   AF-A0A7X9DHI5-F1
#
_cell.length_a   1.000
_cell.length_b   1.000
_cell.length_c   1.000
_cell.angle_alpha   90.00
_cell.angle_beta   90.00
_cell.angle_gamma   90.00
#
_symmetry.space_group_name_H-M   'P 1'
#
loop_
_entity.id
_entity.type
_entity.pdbx_description
1 polymer ?
#
loop_
_entity_poly.entity_id
_entity_poly.type
_entity_poly.pdbx_seq_one_letter_code
_entity_poly.pdbx_strand_id
1 'polypeptide(L)'
;MKDLAFVPFPCFFSLVNKNDMPRYTGRIQVNLKDAEEGFFYSGNYLGKKSIISFGMGLDYQQDAYATVDSTKAKDYTAWTVDVYFDHPVAANNVLTLQGAYVDVKNTPFSSVTDGVNTYFLEKMKMYFAEGGFLINGTWQPVARYYYKKVEVGGVDGKISEVAGGLNYYIKGHNANIKVEYAQQLKDETDDFKNKQITVQCQIFI
;
A
#
# COMPACT_ATOMS: atom_id res chain seq x y z
N MET A 1 -5.23 -62.88 10.66
CA MET A 1 -4.66 -61.54 10.87
C MET A 1 -3.76 -61.26 9.68
N LYS A 2 -4.11 -60.26 8.86
CA LYS A 2 -3.30 -59.84 7.71
C LYS A 2 -2.40 -58.71 8.18
N ASP A 3 -1.11 -58.86 7.95
CA ASP A 3 -0.09 -57.86 8.24
C ASP A 3 -0.40 -56.55 7.51
N LEU A 4 -0.68 -55.51 8.28
CA LEU A 4 -0.73 -54.13 7.80
C LEU A 4 0.71 -53.67 7.62
N ALA A 5 1.19 -53.70 6.38
CA ALA A 5 2.43 -53.06 5.99
C ALA A 5 2.32 -51.55 6.26
N PHE A 6 3.22 -51.05 7.09
CA PHE A 6 3.44 -49.62 7.30
C PHE A 6 3.95 -49.03 5.98
N VAL A 7 3.08 -48.36 5.23
CA VAL A 7 3.51 -47.58 4.06
C VAL A 7 4.19 -46.34 4.60
N PRO A 8 5.50 -46.14 4.37
CA PRO A 8 6.16 -44.92 4.82
C PRO A 8 5.53 -43.75 4.06
N PHE A 9 4.98 -42.79 4.80
CA PHE A 9 4.59 -41.51 4.22
C PHE A 9 5.82 -40.95 3.46
N PRO A 10 5.69 -40.60 2.16
CA PRO A 10 6.79 -39.96 1.47
C PRO A 10 7.14 -38.68 2.22
N CYS A 11 8.39 -38.57 2.64
CA CYS A 11 8.95 -37.36 3.20
C CYS A 11 8.96 -36.32 2.07
N PHE A 12 7.90 -35.53 1.96
CA PHE A 12 7.86 -34.39 1.06
C PHE A 12 8.95 -33.43 1.55
N PHE A 13 10.07 -33.37 0.84
CA PHE A 13 10.99 -32.24 0.97
C PHE A 13 10.15 -30.98 0.73
N SER A 14 10.07 -30.10 1.73
CA SER A 14 9.43 -28.80 1.57
C SER A 14 10.12 -28.08 0.40
N LEU A 15 9.37 -27.81 -0.67
CA LEU A 15 9.83 -26.92 -1.74
C LEU A 15 10.00 -25.49 -1.22
N VAL A 16 9.19 -25.13 -0.22
CA VAL A 16 9.21 -23.82 0.41
C VAL A 16 10.46 -23.69 1.27
N ASN A 17 11.22 -22.62 1.02
CA ASN A 17 12.44 -22.24 1.72
C ASN A 17 13.39 -23.41 2.05
N LYS A 18 13.62 -24.31 1.09
CA LYS A 18 14.41 -25.53 1.31
C LYS A 18 15.83 -25.27 1.84
N ASN A 19 16.40 -24.13 1.48
CA ASN A 19 17.77 -23.76 1.83
C ASN A 19 17.85 -22.84 3.06
N ASP A 20 16.74 -22.66 3.81
CA ASP A 20 16.65 -21.78 4.97
C ASP A 20 17.17 -20.35 4.71
N MET A 21 16.90 -19.84 3.51
CA MET A 21 17.31 -18.50 3.11
C MET A 21 16.50 -17.46 3.90
N PRO A 22 17.15 -16.45 4.50
CA PRO A 22 16.44 -15.39 5.19
C PRO A 22 15.71 -14.49 4.18
N ARG A 23 14.64 -13.84 4.65
CA ARG A 23 13.98 -12.75 3.93
C ARG A 23 14.79 -11.47 4.07
N TYR A 24 15.01 -10.77 2.97
CA TYR A 24 15.71 -9.50 2.94
C TYR A 24 14.71 -8.37 2.71
N THR A 25 14.74 -7.36 3.58
CA THR A 25 13.93 -6.16 3.43
C THR A 25 14.78 -4.94 3.72
N GLY A 26 14.53 -3.84 3.00
CA GLY A 26 15.30 -2.62 3.15
C GLY A 26 14.55 -1.42 2.59
N ARG A 27 14.78 -0.25 3.18
CA ARG A 27 14.24 1.02 2.72
C ARG A 27 15.29 2.11 2.88
N ILE A 28 15.40 2.96 1.87
CA ILE A 28 16.21 4.17 1.87
C ILE A 28 15.27 5.34 1.65
N GLN A 29 15.48 6.42 2.41
CA GLN A 29 14.75 7.66 2.28
C GLN A 29 15.72 8.82 2.35
N VAL A 30 15.56 9.77 1.43
CA VAL A 30 16.32 11.02 1.38
C VAL A 30 15.35 12.16 1.61
N ASN A 31 15.58 12.93 2.67
CA ASN A 31 14.82 14.14 3.00
C ASN A 31 15.70 15.35 2.72
N LEU A 32 15.20 16.30 1.93
CA LEU A 32 15.87 17.57 1.66
C LEU A 32 15.13 18.71 2.36
N LYS A 33 15.85 19.83 2.57
CA LYS A 33 15.44 21.01 3.33
C LYS A 33 15.37 20.73 4.83
N ASP A 34 14.20 20.73 5.44
CA ASP A 34 14.08 20.50 6.88
C ASP A 34 14.22 19.02 7.22
N ALA A 35 14.80 18.72 8.37
CA ALA A 35 14.93 17.35 8.85
C ALA A 35 13.56 16.79 9.27
N GLU A 36 13.28 15.57 8.82
CA GLU A 36 12.23 14.74 9.42
C GLU A 36 12.78 14.07 10.69
N GLU A 37 12.02 14.14 11.78
CA GLU A 37 12.42 13.61 13.09
C GLU A 37 12.08 12.12 13.26
N GLY A 38 11.62 11.44 12.20
CA GLY A 38 11.18 10.04 12.26
C GLY A 38 11.39 9.26 10.97
N PHE A 39 11.18 7.94 11.07
CA PHE A 39 11.30 7.00 9.94
C PHE A 39 10.11 7.07 8.97
N PHE A 40 8.96 7.56 9.43
CA PHE A 40 7.75 7.73 8.63
C PHE A 40 7.43 9.21 8.44
N TYR A 41 6.89 9.55 7.27
CA TYR A 41 6.35 10.88 7.01
C TYR A 41 5.25 11.19 8.03
N SER A 42 5.31 12.37 8.68
CA SER A 42 4.22 12.81 9.55
C SER A 42 2.96 13.22 8.76
N GLY A 43 3.08 13.34 7.43
CA GLY A 43 1.97 13.43 6.48
C GLY A 43 1.43 14.84 6.25
N ASN A 44 1.69 15.82 7.13
CA ASN A 44 1.35 17.24 6.92
C ASN A 44 1.94 18.11 8.03
N TYR A 45 2.76 19.12 7.71
CA TYR A 45 3.42 19.97 8.70
C TYR A 45 2.68 21.29 8.98
N LEU A 46 1.57 21.57 8.28
CA LEU A 46 0.79 22.81 8.41
C LEU A 46 1.67 24.06 8.33
N GLY A 47 2.73 24.00 7.51
CA GLY A 47 3.63 25.11 7.24
C GLY A 47 4.75 25.30 8.27
N LYS A 48 4.86 24.42 9.27
CA LYS A 48 5.94 24.47 10.27
C LYS A 48 7.29 24.00 9.74
N LYS A 49 7.27 23.21 8.66
CA LYS A 49 8.44 22.68 7.98
C LYS A 49 8.23 22.74 6.47
N SER A 50 9.33 22.68 5.75
CA SER A 50 9.43 22.65 4.31
C SER A 50 10.27 21.42 3.95
N ILE A 51 9.64 20.40 3.38
CA ILE A 51 10.22 19.08 3.19
C ILE A 51 9.96 18.62 1.76
N ILE A 52 10.99 18.05 1.14
CA ILE A 52 10.84 17.22 -0.04
C ILE A 52 11.60 15.92 0.19
N SER A 53 10.93 14.81 -0.06
CA SER A 53 11.43 13.50 0.30
C SER A 53 11.22 12.50 -0.81
N PHE A 54 12.19 11.61 -0.94
CA PHE A 54 12.17 10.50 -1.88
C PHE A 54 12.47 9.22 -1.12
N GLY A 55 11.62 8.21 -1.30
CA GLY A 55 11.77 6.89 -0.70
C GLY A 55 11.88 5.80 -1.76
N MET A 56 12.65 4.76 -1.43
CA MET A 56 12.67 3.49 -2.16
C MET A 56 12.74 2.35 -1.16
N GLY A 57 11.95 1.30 -1.38
CA GLY A 57 11.96 0.09 -0.56
C GLY A 57 11.99 -1.17 -1.41
N LEU A 58 12.54 -2.24 -0.85
CA LEU A 58 12.58 -3.57 -1.44
C LEU A 58 12.33 -4.65 -0.39
N ASP A 59 11.77 -5.75 -0.84
CA ASP A 59 11.51 -6.95 -0.05
C ASP A 59 11.65 -8.19 -0.93
N TYR A 60 12.40 -9.18 -0.47
CA TYR A 60 12.69 -10.40 -1.20
C TYR A 60 12.72 -11.61 -0.27
N GLN A 61 12.03 -12.67 -0.69
CA GLN A 61 12.10 -13.97 -0.03
C GLN A 61 12.16 -15.07 -1.11
N GLN A 62 13.24 -15.86 -1.07
CA GLN A 62 13.41 -17.01 -1.95
C GLN A 62 12.44 -18.13 -1.58
N ASP A 63 11.92 -18.85 -2.58
CA ASP A 63 11.08 -20.04 -2.41
C ASP A 63 9.92 -19.81 -1.40
N ALA A 64 9.24 -18.66 -1.52
CA ALA A 64 8.31 -18.13 -0.53
C ALA A 64 7.02 -18.95 -0.37
N TYR A 65 6.55 -19.58 -1.45
CA TYR A 65 5.43 -20.53 -1.43
C TYR A 65 5.50 -21.52 -2.60
N ALA A 66 4.84 -22.67 -2.46
CA ALA A 66 4.75 -23.70 -3.49
C ALA A 66 3.61 -23.43 -4.48
N THR A 67 3.80 -23.78 -5.75
CA THR A 67 2.74 -23.75 -6.76
C THR A 67 1.62 -24.73 -6.43
N VAL A 68 0.43 -24.53 -7.00
CA VAL A 68 -0.77 -25.36 -6.74
C VAL A 68 -0.50 -26.84 -6.99
N ASP A 69 0.24 -27.17 -8.05
CA ASP A 69 0.65 -28.54 -8.41
C ASP A 69 1.79 -29.08 -7.53
N SER A 70 2.29 -28.30 -6.57
CA SER A 70 3.40 -28.64 -5.67
C SER A 70 4.66 -29.11 -6.40
N THR A 71 4.91 -28.60 -7.61
CA THR A 71 6.10 -28.96 -8.41
C THR A 71 7.23 -27.94 -8.30
N LYS A 72 6.90 -26.68 -7.96
CA LYS A 72 7.87 -25.58 -7.88
C LYS A 72 7.58 -24.69 -6.68
N ALA A 73 8.60 -23.99 -6.20
CA ALA A 73 8.42 -22.83 -5.34
C ALA A 73 8.59 -21.53 -6.16
N LYS A 74 7.93 -20.46 -5.73
CA LYS A 74 8.04 -19.13 -6.33
C LYS A 74 8.71 -18.17 -5.37
N ASP A 75 9.63 -17.37 -5.89
CA ASP A 75 10.26 -16.27 -5.17
C ASP A 75 9.29 -15.10 -5.04
N TYR A 76 9.24 -14.52 -3.85
CA TYR A 76 8.53 -13.29 -3.55
C TYR A 76 9.45 -12.08 -3.76
N THR A 77 8.96 -11.08 -4.49
CA THR A 77 9.61 -9.77 -4.61
C THR A 77 8.57 -8.67 -4.44
N ALA A 78 8.90 -7.64 -3.67
CA ALA A 78 8.17 -6.38 -3.67
C ALA A 78 9.14 -5.21 -3.69
N TRP A 79 8.76 -4.12 -4.37
CA TRP A 79 9.48 -2.86 -4.26
C TRP A 79 8.53 -1.68 -4.35
N THR A 80 8.97 -0.55 -3.81
CA THR A 80 8.22 0.69 -3.82
C THR A 80 9.12 1.87 -4.06
N VAL A 81 8.57 2.91 -4.67
CA VAL A 81 9.14 4.25 -4.71
C VAL A 81 8.07 5.24 -4.31
N ASP A 82 8.46 6.28 -3.60
CA ASP A 82 7.56 7.32 -3.13
C ASP A 82 8.21 8.70 -3.15
N VAL A 83 7.36 9.71 -3.28
CA VAL A 83 7.72 11.11 -3.17
C VAL A 83 6.74 11.81 -2.24
N TYR A 84 7.27 12.68 -1.40
CA TYR A 84 6.50 13.54 -0.52
C TYR A 84 7.01 14.97 -0.63
N PHE A 85 6.11 15.92 -0.66
CA PHE A 85 6.41 17.34 -0.73
C PHE A 85 5.43 18.10 0.15
N ASP A 86 5.96 18.88 1.09
CA ASP A 86 5.19 19.79 1.94
C ASP A 86 5.96 21.10 2.00
N HIS A 87 5.38 22.16 1.44
CA HIS A 87 6.07 23.43 1.31
C HIS A 87 5.16 24.63 1.58
N PRO A 88 5.54 25.53 2.51
CA PRO A 88 4.89 26.82 2.65
C PRO A 88 5.12 27.66 1.39
N VAL A 89 4.04 28.04 0.71
CA VAL A 89 4.11 28.88 -0.51
C VAL A 89 3.85 30.36 -0.20
N ALA A 90 3.18 30.65 0.91
CA ALA A 90 2.96 31.98 1.47
C ALA A 90 2.64 31.87 2.97
N ALA A 91 2.48 33.01 3.65
CA ALA A 91 2.08 33.03 5.05
C ALA A 91 0.79 32.22 5.25
N ASN A 92 0.86 31.19 6.10
CA ASN A 92 -0.23 30.26 6.42
C ASN A 92 -0.81 29.50 5.22
N ASN A 93 -0.12 29.46 4.07
CA ASN A 93 -0.53 28.72 2.89
C ASN A 93 0.51 27.67 2.52
N VAL A 94 0.07 26.43 2.33
CA VAL A 94 0.97 25.28 2.23
C VAL A 94 0.50 24.35 1.13
N LEU A 95 1.40 23.97 0.23
CA LEU A 95 1.15 22.94 -0.76
C LEU A 95 1.72 21.62 -0.25
N THR A 96 0.85 20.61 -0.13
CA THR A 96 1.23 19.24 0.24
C THR A 96 0.89 18.32 -0.93
N LEU A 97 1.86 17.51 -1.37
CA LEU A 97 1.72 16.51 -2.42
C LEU A 97 2.40 15.22 -1.99
N GLN A 98 1.79 14.08 -2.32
CA GLN A 98 2.36 12.77 -2.08
C GLN A 98 2.02 11.84 -3.25
N GLY A 99 2.92 10.92 -3.55
CA GLY A 99 2.61 9.79 -4.40
C GLY A 99 3.51 8.62 -4.12
N ALA A 100 3.01 7.42 -4.40
CA ALA A 100 3.80 6.21 -4.32
C ALA A 100 3.41 5.23 -5.42
N TYR A 101 4.37 4.39 -5.78
CA TYR A 101 4.20 3.24 -6.64
C TYR A 101 4.71 2.00 -5.93
N VAL A 102 4.01 0.88 -6.09
CA VAL A 102 4.36 -0.44 -5.54
C VAL A 102 4.18 -1.49 -6.61
N ASP A 103 5.18 -2.35 -6.80
CA ASP A 103 5.09 -3.57 -7.61
C ASP A 103 5.43 -4.76 -6.72
N VAL A 104 4.57 -5.76 -6.77
CA VAL A 104 4.68 -6.99 -6.00
C VAL A 104 4.51 -8.17 -6.94
N LYS A 105 5.34 -9.19 -6.76
CA LYS A 105 5.24 -10.47 -7.45
C LYS A 105 5.24 -11.62 -6.45
N ASN A 106 4.36 -12.58 -6.69
CA ASN A 106 4.26 -13.83 -5.94
C ASN A 106 4.22 -13.58 -4.42
N THR A 107 3.23 -12.85 -3.93
CA THR A 107 3.12 -12.60 -2.49
C THR A 107 2.52 -13.79 -1.75
N PRO A 108 3.19 -14.34 -0.72
CA PRO A 108 2.62 -15.38 0.13
C PRO A 108 1.58 -14.82 1.12
N PHE A 109 1.40 -13.50 1.17
CA PHE A 109 0.55 -12.82 2.16
C PHE A 109 -0.90 -12.57 1.69
N SER A 110 -1.23 -12.98 0.46
CA SER A 110 -2.57 -12.82 -0.09
C SER A 110 -2.86 -13.95 -1.07
N SER A 111 -3.99 -14.62 -0.89
CA SER A 111 -4.43 -15.75 -1.71
C SER A 111 -5.94 -15.81 -1.83
N VAL A 112 -6.41 -16.50 -2.88
CA VAL A 112 -7.81 -16.87 -3.08
C VAL A 112 -7.88 -18.38 -3.17
N THR A 113 -8.94 -18.97 -2.60
CA THR A 113 -9.15 -20.43 -2.60
C THR A 113 -10.45 -20.75 -3.33
N ASP A 114 -10.40 -21.64 -4.33
CA ASP A 114 -11.56 -22.05 -5.15
C ASP A 114 -12.30 -23.28 -4.58
N GLY A 115 -12.08 -23.58 -3.29
CA GLY A 115 -12.58 -24.77 -2.60
C GLY A 115 -11.66 -25.98 -2.69
N VAL A 116 -10.77 -26.05 -3.69
CA VAL A 116 -9.80 -27.15 -3.86
C VAL A 116 -8.37 -26.62 -3.85
N ASN A 117 -8.10 -25.58 -4.63
CA ASN A 117 -6.78 -25.02 -4.84
C ASN A 117 -6.65 -23.64 -4.18
N THR A 118 -5.46 -23.33 -3.70
CA THR A 118 -5.10 -22.00 -3.19
C THR A 118 -4.17 -21.31 -4.18
N TYR A 119 -4.63 -20.19 -4.74
CA TYR A 119 -3.85 -19.35 -5.64
C TYR A 119 -3.37 -18.13 -4.88
N PHE A 120 -2.05 -18.00 -4.75
CA PHE A 120 -1.44 -16.80 -4.23
C PHE A 120 -1.44 -15.69 -5.28
N LEU A 121 -1.43 -14.44 -4.82
CA LEU A 121 -1.38 -13.29 -5.68
C LEU A 121 -0.04 -13.23 -6.42
N GLU A 122 -0.10 -13.26 -7.74
CA GLU A 122 1.05 -13.43 -8.63
C GLU A 122 1.67 -12.11 -9.03
N LYS A 123 0.83 -11.11 -9.29
CA LYS A 123 1.27 -9.73 -9.59
C LYS A 123 0.34 -8.73 -8.93
N MET A 124 0.88 -7.69 -8.32
CA MET A 124 0.13 -6.50 -7.92
C MET A 124 0.91 -5.26 -8.30
N LYS A 125 0.23 -4.33 -8.95
CA LYS A 125 0.72 -2.98 -9.20
C LYS A 125 -0.22 -2.00 -8.55
N MET A 126 0.31 -1.10 -7.74
CA MET A 126 -0.47 -0.08 -7.06
C MET A 126 0.23 1.26 -7.24
N TYR A 127 -0.54 2.30 -7.49
CA TYR A 127 -0.05 3.66 -7.29
C TYR A 127 -1.15 4.56 -6.80
N PHE A 128 -0.74 5.60 -6.08
CA PHE A 128 -1.64 6.67 -5.69
C PHE A 128 -0.92 8.00 -5.81
N ALA A 129 -1.71 9.05 -5.97
CA ALA A 129 -1.27 10.42 -5.84
C ALA A 129 -2.32 11.19 -5.04
N GLU A 130 -1.89 11.95 -4.05
CA GLU A 130 -2.75 12.80 -3.23
C GLU A 130 -2.12 14.20 -3.15
N GLY A 131 -2.98 15.21 -3.09
CA GLY A 131 -2.54 16.58 -2.89
C GLY A 131 -3.55 17.37 -2.09
N GLY A 132 -3.06 18.38 -1.38
CA GLY A 132 -3.89 19.34 -0.67
C GLY A 132 -3.24 20.70 -0.60
N PHE A 133 -4.07 21.73 -0.46
CA PHE A 133 -3.61 23.10 -0.34
C PHE A 133 -4.19 23.76 0.91
N LEU A 134 -3.36 24.00 1.93
CA LEU A 134 -3.77 24.70 3.13
C LEU A 134 -3.93 26.19 2.82
N ILE A 135 -5.07 26.75 3.20
CA ILE A 135 -5.46 28.14 3.00
C ILE A 135 -5.63 28.78 4.37
N ASN A 136 -4.85 29.82 4.63
CA ASN A 136 -4.86 30.61 5.86
C ASN A 136 -4.75 29.78 7.15
N GLY A 137 -4.09 28.62 7.09
CA GLY A 137 -3.89 27.73 8.24
C GLY A 137 -5.12 26.94 8.68
N THR A 138 -6.24 27.08 7.98
CA THR A 138 -7.55 26.60 8.47
C THR A 138 -8.22 25.61 7.52
N TRP A 139 -8.27 25.92 6.23
CA TRP A 139 -8.98 25.11 5.24
C TRP A 139 -8.00 24.39 4.34
N GLN A 140 -8.18 23.10 4.11
CA GLN A 140 -7.34 22.35 3.18
C GLN A 140 -8.22 21.45 2.32
N PRO A 141 -8.64 21.91 1.12
CA PRO A 141 -9.14 21.02 0.10
C PRO A 141 -8.08 19.98 -0.24
N VAL A 142 -8.52 18.74 -0.45
CA VAL A 142 -7.68 17.60 -0.81
C VAL A 142 -8.30 16.82 -1.96
N ALA A 143 -7.45 16.17 -2.75
CA ALA A 143 -7.87 15.22 -3.77
C ALA A 143 -6.89 14.06 -3.85
N ARG A 144 -7.40 12.85 -4.07
CA ARG A 144 -6.62 11.63 -4.24
C ARG A 144 -7.05 10.87 -5.49
N TYR A 145 -6.09 10.28 -6.17
CA TYR A 145 -6.31 9.21 -7.14
C TYR A 145 -5.60 7.95 -6.67
N TYR A 146 -6.26 6.81 -6.83
CA TYR A 146 -5.74 5.50 -6.47
C TYR A 146 -5.98 4.51 -7.61
N TYR A 147 -4.98 3.68 -7.89
CA TYR A 147 -5.08 2.58 -8.83
C TYR A 147 -4.45 1.32 -8.25
N LYS A 148 -5.11 0.18 -8.45
CA LYS A 148 -4.59 -1.14 -8.11
C LYS A 148 -4.98 -2.14 -9.19
N LYS A 149 -3.99 -2.85 -9.72
CA LYS A 149 -4.18 -4.05 -10.54
C LYS A 149 -3.60 -5.25 -9.82
N VAL A 150 -4.31 -6.37 -9.82
CA VAL A 150 -3.89 -7.66 -9.27
C VAL A 150 -4.09 -8.77 -10.29
N GLU A 151 -3.25 -9.79 -10.23
CA GLU A 151 -3.36 -11.04 -11.00
C GLU A 151 -3.27 -12.20 -10.01
N VAL A 152 -4.29 -13.06 -9.98
CA VAL A 152 -4.38 -14.23 -9.08
C VAL A 152 -4.95 -15.40 -9.86
N GLY A 153 -4.22 -16.52 -9.91
CA GLY A 153 -4.67 -17.73 -10.61
C GLY A 153 -4.96 -17.49 -12.10
N GLY A 154 -4.21 -16.59 -12.75
CA GLY A 154 -4.44 -16.18 -14.14
C GLY A 154 -5.64 -15.26 -14.38
N VAL A 155 -6.33 -14.80 -13.32
CA VAL A 155 -7.44 -13.84 -13.40
C VAL A 155 -6.94 -12.44 -13.00
N ASP A 156 -7.20 -11.47 -13.88
CA ASP A 156 -6.91 -10.06 -13.65
C ASP A 156 -8.06 -9.38 -12.88
N GLY A 157 -7.72 -8.56 -11.89
CA GLY A 157 -8.63 -7.64 -11.21
C GLY A 157 -8.06 -6.22 -11.19
N LYS A 158 -8.88 -5.21 -11.41
CA LYS A 158 -8.47 -3.80 -11.37
C LYS A 158 -9.47 -2.94 -10.61
N ILE A 159 -8.95 -1.95 -9.89
CA ILE A 159 -9.73 -0.95 -9.18
C ILE A 159 -9.04 0.40 -9.39
N SER A 160 -9.82 1.39 -9.80
CA SER A 160 -9.42 2.79 -9.85
C SER A 160 -10.38 3.61 -9.01
N GLU A 161 -9.90 4.59 -8.25
CA GLU A 161 -10.72 5.43 -7.38
C GLU A 161 -10.25 6.90 -7.45
N VAL A 162 -11.22 7.80 -7.44
CA VAL A 162 -11.00 9.24 -7.21
C VAL A 162 -11.64 9.64 -5.90
N ALA A 163 -10.96 10.48 -5.14
CA ALA A 163 -11.49 11.07 -3.92
C ALA A 163 -11.25 12.58 -3.89
N GLY A 164 -12.19 13.29 -3.27
CA GLY A 164 -12.11 14.72 -3.03
C GLY A 164 -12.65 15.04 -1.64
N GLY A 165 -12.01 15.96 -0.94
CA GLY A 165 -12.34 16.25 0.44
C GLY A 165 -11.94 17.64 0.89
N LEU A 166 -12.29 17.92 2.14
CA LEU A 166 -11.96 19.16 2.83
C LEU A 166 -11.58 18.84 4.28
N ASN A 167 -10.40 19.29 4.66
CA ASN A 167 -9.94 19.29 6.04
C ASN A 167 -10.14 20.70 6.61
N TYR A 168 -10.66 20.76 7.83
CA TYR A 168 -10.87 21.98 8.60
C TYR A 168 -10.10 21.88 9.92
N TYR A 169 -9.12 22.75 10.10
CA TYR A 169 -8.26 22.79 11.28
C TYR A 169 -8.71 23.88 12.24
N ILE A 170 -9.26 23.47 13.38
CA ILE A 170 -9.66 24.38 14.47
C ILE A 170 -8.42 24.76 15.29
N LYS A 171 -7.55 23.78 15.56
CA LYS A 171 -6.28 23.95 16.28
C LYS A 171 -5.20 23.03 15.71
N GLY A 172 -4.96 23.13 14.40
CA GLY A 172 -4.04 22.25 13.69
C GLY A 172 -4.32 20.77 13.96
N HIS A 173 -3.29 19.99 14.24
CA HIS A 173 -3.42 18.56 14.55
C HIS A 173 -4.11 18.27 15.89
N ASN A 174 -4.28 19.26 16.78
CA ASN A 174 -4.94 19.03 18.07
C ASN A 174 -6.46 19.02 17.97
N ALA A 175 -7.04 19.75 17.01
CA ALA A 175 -8.48 19.78 16.79
C ALA A 175 -8.78 20.00 15.31
N ASN A 176 -9.36 19.00 14.65
CA ASN A 176 -9.72 19.06 13.23
C ASN A 176 -10.92 18.18 12.87
N ILE A 177 -11.54 18.53 11.76
CA ILE A 177 -12.62 17.78 11.11
C ILE A 177 -12.19 17.57 9.66
N LYS A 178 -12.35 16.36 9.14
CA LYS A 178 -12.02 16.01 7.77
C LYS A 178 -13.19 15.27 7.15
N VAL A 179 -13.54 15.66 5.93
CA VAL A 179 -14.59 15.00 5.16
C VAL A 179 -14.02 14.67 3.78
N GLU A 180 -14.17 13.42 3.37
CA GLU A 180 -13.74 12.94 2.05
C GLU A 180 -14.88 12.15 1.40
N TYR A 181 -15.11 12.41 0.12
CA TYR A 181 -15.94 11.57 -0.73
C TYR A 181 -15.04 10.83 -1.71
N ALA A 182 -15.16 9.51 -1.76
CA ALA A 182 -14.41 8.64 -2.67
C ALA A 182 -15.37 7.84 -3.55
N GLN A 183 -15.00 7.65 -4.81
CA GLN A 183 -15.78 6.92 -5.79
C GLN A 183 -14.88 6.06 -6.68
N GLN A 184 -15.21 4.77 -6.73
CA GLN A 184 -14.60 3.84 -7.68
C GLN A 184 -15.04 4.17 -9.11
N LEU A 185 -14.07 4.25 -10.01
CA LEU A 185 -14.29 4.46 -11.44
C LEU A 185 -14.69 3.14 -12.10
N LYS A 186 -15.55 3.23 -13.13
CA LYS A 186 -16.02 2.05 -13.85
C LYS A 186 -14.87 1.45 -14.65
N ASP A 187 -14.63 0.18 -14.42
CA ASP A 187 -13.78 -0.68 -15.23
C ASP A 187 -14.67 -1.73 -15.92
N GLU A 188 -14.40 -2.04 -17.19
CA GLU A 188 -15.30 -2.68 -18.18
C GLU A 188 -16.03 -3.98 -17.77
N THR A 189 -15.75 -4.55 -16.60
CA THR A 189 -16.20 -5.89 -16.20
C THR A 189 -17.17 -5.93 -15.02
N ASP A 190 -17.39 -4.82 -14.29
CA ASP A 190 -18.33 -4.78 -13.16
C ASP A 190 -19.09 -3.44 -13.04
N ASP A 191 -20.40 -3.50 -12.74
CA ASP A 191 -21.28 -2.34 -12.59
C ASP A 191 -21.29 -1.72 -11.17
N PHE A 192 -20.44 -2.22 -10.26
CA PHE A 192 -20.41 -1.77 -8.87
C PHE A 192 -19.65 -0.45 -8.72
N LYS A 193 -20.38 0.66 -8.65
CA LYS A 193 -19.86 1.98 -8.25
C LYS A 193 -19.91 2.12 -6.74
N ASN A 194 -18.93 1.56 -6.04
CA ASN A 194 -18.81 1.82 -4.61
C ASN A 194 -18.53 3.31 -4.39
N LYS A 195 -19.37 3.92 -3.56
CA LYS A 195 -19.23 5.30 -3.11
C LYS A 195 -19.02 5.27 -1.62
N GLN A 196 -18.05 6.04 -1.14
CA GLN A 196 -17.73 6.13 0.26
C GLN A 196 -17.70 7.60 0.68
N ILE A 197 -18.29 7.90 1.84
CA ILE A 197 -18.10 9.16 2.54
C ILE A 197 -17.39 8.82 3.84
N THR A 198 -16.26 9.46 4.07
CA THR A 198 -15.49 9.33 5.30
C THR A 198 -15.54 10.66 6.04
N VAL A 199 -15.95 10.62 7.30
CA VAL A 199 -15.89 11.76 8.22
C VAL A 199 -14.97 11.36 9.36
N GLN A 200 -13.93 12.16 9.58
CA GLN A 200 -13.01 11.99 10.69
C GLN A 200 -12.99 13.26 11.54
N CYS A 201 -13.11 13.09 12.86
CA CYS A 201 -12.94 14.15 13.83
C CYS A 201 -11.83 13.75 14.78
N GLN A 202 -10.94 14.69 15.09
CA GLN A 202 -9.84 14.48 16.01
C GLN A 202 -9.80 15.64 17.01
N ILE A 203 -9.79 15.31 18.30
CA ILE A 203 -9.66 16.26 19.40
C ILE A 203 -8.68 15.65 20.41
N PHE A 204 -7.60 16.37 20.68
CA PHE A 204 -6.66 16.08 21.75
C PHE A 204 -6.82 17.14 22.84
N ILE A 205 -7.10 16.65 24.06
CA ILE A 205 -7.25 17.44 25.28
C ILE A 205 -5.91 17.45 26.02
#